data_AF-A0A1G1HII0-F1
#
_entry.id   AF-A0A1G1HII0-F1
#
_cell.length_a   1.000
_cell.length_b   1.000
_cell.length_c   1.000
_cell.angle_alpha   90.00
_cell.angle_beta   90.00
_cell.angle_gamma   90.00
#
_symmetry.space_group_name_H-M   'P 1'
#
loop_
_entity.id
_entity.type
_entity.pdbx_description
1 polymer ?
#
loop_
_entity_poly.entity_id
_entity_poly.type
_entity_poly.pdbx_seq_one_letter_code
_entity_poly.pdbx_strand_id
1 'polypeptide(L)'
;MLQGKKSLFFFLLIFFISCPFTASMAAAAYSITVIAGPGGKITPDTTTVTAGMNKTFSITPYKGYHVAEVKLNGVTIFQDATELSVPNDGASPPSPADPDLQRSGTSKVYKYFFKNIQQDQSLEAVFKVDTFALEIFKVGQGTGSVESTPANVSCGTDCMGIFPYNTEVVLTSTSDDGALFDGWSGKCKGRGATCTVKMTKASIVTANFARAFKLSVSVHGSGAVTSSPKGILCEESCSTQVKENSTVKLKAKAASYSKFLSWTGCTTISGSTCTVAMNEAQHVAVAFAPKNVPLYALDFNDLPESIILQAPLTIPKRNGAFAHCYLESFSVQMAYIDSTVSMEEVFTFAGLGAVLTYDSWGKGFLQSPPKNWTWPLNQRAMQNYGVSFITGHSPGIASGYLEGAFAKVTHANGDEALRNLKAVIRSGRPVQVHIDLAYLLPELGLQPGASHFIIITGYDADGVYWTDPEPDYIDFPLDRSEYVNVKIPLENFMRAWEEAGKINKGAFTYCAPYWMLFLEETAASQIKRILVNDILSLQRSLAQNNASVIERNLSSDFSGTHWERIALAKRLFSDYLKKNGYPEAANVYEFLAGEYNDCGELGLSLEEKKHRLNDIIKPLEMEARTLF
;
A
#
# COMPACT_ATOMS: atom_id res chain seq x y z
N MET A 1 60.23 41.16 -109.78
CA MET A 1 61.62 41.64 -109.66
C MET A 1 62.52 40.43 -109.43
N LEU A 2 63.55 40.35 -110.27
CA LEU A 2 64.79 39.56 -110.25
C LEU A 2 64.75 38.09 -109.77
N GLN A 3 64.94 37.10 -110.66
CA GLN A 3 66.20 36.67 -111.33
C GLN A 3 67.26 36.13 -110.34
N GLY A 4 67.55 34.84 -110.36
CA GLY A 4 68.62 34.22 -111.18
C GLY A 4 69.35 33.18 -110.29
N LYS A 5 70.12 32.19 -110.73
CA LYS A 5 70.80 31.85 -111.97
C LYS A 5 71.28 30.38 -111.86
N LYS A 6 71.30 29.68 -113.00
CA LYS A 6 72.34 28.74 -113.50
C LYS A 6 72.69 27.45 -112.72
N SER A 7 72.13 26.36 -113.24
CA SER A 7 72.73 25.05 -113.61
C SER A 7 74.16 24.67 -113.16
N LEU A 8 74.26 23.52 -112.49
CA LEU A 8 75.46 22.65 -112.48
C LEU A 8 75.02 21.18 -112.31
N PHE A 9 75.51 20.29 -113.17
CA PHE A 9 75.25 18.85 -113.19
C PHE A 9 76.44 18.11 -112.56
N PHE A 10 76.24 17.26 -111.54
CA PHE A 10 76.89 15.93 -111.39
C PHE A 10 76.37 15.13 -110.17
N PHE A 11 75.94 13.88 -110.45
CA PHE A 11 75.71 12.66 -109.66
C PHE A 11 75.70 12.67 -108.11
N LEU A 12 74.59 12.18 -107.50
CA LEU A 12 74.60 11.16 -106.43
C LEU A 12 73.20 10.53 -106.19
N LEU A 13 73.18 9.23 -105.88
CA LEU A 13 72.06 8.35 -105.48
C LEU A 13 70.96 9.01 -104.62
N ILE A 14 69.69 8.80 -104.97
CA ILE A 14 68.56 8.81 -104.01
C ILE A 14 67.63 7.62 -104.30
N PHE A 15 67.41 6.85 -103.23
CA PHE A 15 66.57 5.68 -103.08
C PHE A 15 65.17 5.85 -103.72
N PHE A 16 64.78 4.93 -104.61
CA PHE A 16 63.37 4.59 -104.77
C PHE A 16 62.98 3.68 -103.62
N ILE A 17 62.42 4.28 -102.55
CA ILE A 17 61.62 3.54 -101.59
C ILE A 17 60.36 3.10 -102.34
N SER A 18 60.36 1.87 -102.84
CA SER A 18 59.11 1.15 -103.08
C SER A 18 58.46 0.96 -101.72
N CYS A 19 57.47 1.78 -101.39
CA CYS A 19 56.59 1.55 -100.26
C CYS A 19 55.61 0.43 -100.66
N PRO A 20 55.73 -0.81 -100.15
CA PRO A 20 54.61 -1.72 -100.24
C PRO A 20 53.52 -1.17 -99.32
N PHE A 21 52.43 -0.66 -99.90
CA PHE A 21 51.17 -0.56 -99.19
C PHE A 21 50.67 -1.99 -98.95
N THR A 22 51.17 -2.64 -97.89
CA THR A 22 50.45 -3.77 -97.29
C THR A 22 49.24 -3.17 -96.57
N ALA A 23 48.08 -3.19 -97.23
CA ALA A 23 46.80 -3.04 -96.54
C ALA A 23 46.69 -4.19 -95.53
N SER A 24 47.09 -3.93 -94.28
CA SER A 24 46.73 -4.78 -93.16
C SER A 24 45.22 -4.65 -93.01
N MET A 25 44.46 -5.66 -93.47
CA MET A 25 43.07 -5.80 -93.04
C MET A 25 43.09 -5.96 -91.53
N ALA A 26 42.77 -4.89 -90.80
CA ALA A 26 42.51 -4.96 -89.38
C ALA A 26 41.40 -6.00 -89.19
N ALA A 27 41.69 -7.07 -88.45
CA ALA A 27 40.68 -8.08 -88.15
C ALA A 27 39.50 -7.38 -87.47
N ALA A 28 38.28 -7.65 -87.94
CA ALA A 28 37.07 -7.09 -87.35
C ALA A 28 37.06 -7.39 -85.84
N ALA A 29 36.76 -6.38 -85.03
CA ALA A 29 36.69 -6.51 -83.58
C ALA A 29 35.28 -6.16 -83.12
N TYR A 30 34.74 -6.96 -82.23
CA TYR A 30 33.39 -6.81 -81.69
C TYR A 30 33.44 -6.50 -80.20
N SER A 31 32.57 -5.62 -79.74
CA SER A 31 32.45 -5.25 -78.33
C SER A 31 31.55 -6.23 -77.58
N ILE A 32 32.00 -6.67 -76.41
CA ILE A 32 31.14 -7.30 -75.42
C ILE A 32 30.89 -6.28 -74.31
N THR A 33 29.70 -5.71 -74.33
CA THR A 33 29.27 -4.74 -73.31
C THR A 33 28.82 -5.49 -72.06
N VAL A 34 29.38 -5.13 -70.91
CA VAL A 34 29.10 -5.79 -69.64
C VAL A 34 28.36 -4.83 -68.71
N ILE A 35 27.23 -5.27 -68.15
CA ILE A 35 26.41 -4.48 -67.23
C ILE A 35 26.19 -5.29 -65.95
N ALA A 36 26.88 -4.92 -64.88
CA ALA A 36 26.69 -5.53 -63.56
C ALA A 36 25.80 -4.63 -62.70
N GLY A 37 24.67 -5.16 -62.22
CA GLY A 37 23.84 -4.48 -61.23
C GLY A 37 24.53 -4.33 -59.86
N PRO A 38 23.97 -3.53 -58.94
CA PRO A 38 24.47 -3.43 -57.57
C PRO A 38 24.48 -4.79 -56.87
N GLY A 39 25.52 -5.08 -56.07
CA GLY A 39 25.61 -6.33 -55.30
C GLY A 39 26.48 -7.42 -55.93
N GLY A 40 27.17 -7.13 -57.03
CA GLY A 40 28.15 -8.04 -57.62
C GLY A 40 29.00 -7.38 -58.68
N LYS A 41 29.77 -8.19 -59.40
CA LYS A 41 30.62 -7.75 -60.51
C LYS A 41 30.68 -8.81 -61.60
N ILE A 42 30.96 -8.38 -62.82
CA ILE A 42 31.32 -9.26 -63.94
C ILE A 42 32.78 -8.97 -64.29
N THR A 43 33.57 -10.00 -64.62
CA THR A 43 35.00 -9.85 -64.93
C THR A 43 35.41 -10.75 -66.10
N PRO A 44 36.13 -10.25 -67.12
CA PRO A 44 36.62 -8.87 -67.26
C PRO A 44 35.49 -7.84 -67.51
N ASP A 45 35.80 -6.55 -67.37
CA ASP A 45 34.88 -5.47 -67.76
C ASP A 45 34.66 -5.45 -69.28
N THR A 46 33.80 -4.53 -69.76
CA THR A 46 33.53 -4.32 -71.20
C THR A 46 34.82 -4.34 -72.01
N THR A 47 34.87 -5.22 -73.00
CA THR A 47 36.10 -5.50 -73.74
C THR A 47 35.81 -5.77 -75.22
N THR A 48 36.75 -5.43 -76.07
CA THR A 48 36.71 -5.74 -77.50
C THR A 48 37.42 -7.05 -77.78
N VAL A 49 36.82 -7.91 -78.60
CA VAL A 49 37.33 -9.23 -78.95
C VAL A 49 37.41 -9.36 -80.47
N THR A 50 38.53 -9.84 -81.00
CA THR A 50 38.69 -10.11 -82.43
C THR A 50 37.69 -11.16 -82.90
N ALA A 51 37.12 -10.96 -84.09
CA ALA A 51 36.17 -11.87 -84.72
C ALA A 51 36.67 -13.33 -84.72
N GLY A 52 35.78 -14.25 -84.37
CA GLY A 52 36.05 -15.70 -84.31
C GLY A 52 36.70 -16.18 -83.01
N MET A 53 37.16 -15.30 -82.13
CA MET A 53 37.75 -15.70 -80.85
C MET A 53 36.68 -16.05 -79.80
N ASN A 54 37.10 -16.80 -78.78
CA ASN A 54 36.28 -17.12 -77.61
C ASN A 54 36.64 -16.20 -76.44
N LYS A 55 35.69 -15.94 -75.54
CA LYS A 55 35.94 -15.17 -74.32
C LYS A 55 35.09 -15.68 -73.16
N THR A 56 35.67 -15.72 -71.97
CA THR A 56 34.97 -16.12 -70.75
C THR A 56 34.80 -14.93 -69.82
N PHE A 57 33.62 -14.81 -69.23
CA PHE A 57 33.30 -13.83 -68.20
C PHE A 57 32.88 -14.55 -66.92
N SER A 58 33.28 -14.02 -65.77
CA SER A 58 32.86 -14.50 -64.46
C SER A 58 31.92 -13.51 -63.80
N ILE A 59 30.74 -13.96 -63.41
CA ILE A 59 29.69 -13.20 -62.73
C ILE A 59 29.78 -13.57 -61.25
N THR A 60 30.25 -12.64 -60.42
CA THR A 60 30.56 -12.86 -59.00
C THR A 60 29.70 -11.95 -58.11
N PRO A 61 28.74 -12.48 -57.36
CA PRO A 61 28.02 -11.70 -56.35
C PRO A 61 28.93 -11.34 -55.16
N TYR A 62 28.68 -10.20 -54.53
CA TYR A 62 29.27 -9.83 -53.25
C TYR A 62 28.71 -10.69 -52.11
N LYS A 63 29.37 -10.64 -50.94
CA LYS A 63 28.92 -11.39 -49.76
C LYS A 63 27.50 -10.95 -49.36
N GLY A 64 26.60 -11.92 -49.21
CA GLY A 64 25.19 -11.64 -48.89
C GLY A 64 24.32 -11.28 -50.09
N TYR A 65 24.81 -11.51 -51.31
CA TYR A 65 24.06 -11.39 -52.56
C TYR A 65 24.11 -12.70 -53.35
N HIS A 66 23.16 -12.87 -54.26
CA HIS A 66 23.15 -13.92 -55.29
C HIS A 66 22.84 -13.32 -56.66
N VAL A 67 23.19 -14.06 -57.72
CA VAL A 67 22.79 -13.72 -59.10
C VAL A 67 21.30 -14.05 -59.23
N ALA A 68 20.48 -13.04 -59.47
CA ALA A 68 19.02 -13.18 -59.62
C ALA A 68 18.61 -13.33 -61.09
N GLU A 69 19.34 -12.67 -62.00
CA GLU A 69 19.07 -12.74 -63.43
C GLU A 69 20.36 -12.56 -64.23
N VAL A 70 20.47 -13.25 -65.37
CA VAL A 70 21.48 -12.99 -66.39
C VAL A 70 20.79 -12.84 -67.75
N LYS A 71 21.14 -11.77 -68.48
CA LYS A 71 20.66 -11.52 -69.85
C LYS A 71 21.80 -11.50 -70.83
N LEU A 72 21.55 -12.10 -71.99
CA LEU A 72 22.41 -12.06 -73.16
C LEU A 72 21.70 -11.27 -74.26
N ASN A 73 22.27 -10.17 -74.72
CA ASN A 73 21.68 -9.29 -75.74
C ASN A 73 20.23 -8.88 -75.42
N GLY A 74 19.96 -8.61 -74.13
CA GLY A 74 18.63 -8.28 -73.62
C GLY A 74 17.67 -9.46 -73.40
N VAL A 75 18.05 -10.70 -73.76
CA VAL A 75 17.26 -11.91 -73.54
C VAL A 75 17.68 -12.61 -72.26
N THR A 76 16.74 -12.91 -71.36
CA THR A 76 17.01 -13.63 -70.11
C THR A 76 17.42 -15.08 -70.38
N ILE A 77 18.66 -15.41 -70.00
CA ILE A 77 19.24 -16.76 -70.13
C ILE A 77 19.33 -17.51 -68.79
N PHE A 78 19.17 -16.78 -67.69
CA PHE A 78 19.02 -17.34 -66.34
C PHE A 78 18.17 -16.41 -65.49
N GLN A 79 17.26 -17.00 -64.71
CA GLN A 79 16.47 -16.29 -63.72
C GLN A 79 16.29 -17.20 -62.50
N ASP A 80 16.59 -16.69 -61.32
CA ASP A 80 16.32 -17.38 -60.07
C ASP A 80 14.85 -17.18 -59.69
N ALA A 81 14.04 -18.22 -59.91
CA ALA A 81 12.60 -18.20 -59.66
C ALA A 81 12.24 -18.30 -58.16
N THR A 82 13.20 -18.60 -57.28
CA THR A 82 12.90 -18.91 -55.87
C THR A 82 12.71 -17.68 -55.01
N GLU A 83 13.29 -16.52 -55.36
CA GLU A 83 13.38 -15.25 -54.59
C GLU A 83 13.86 -15.35 -53.13
N LEU A 84 13.88 -16.55 -52.55
CA LEU A 84 14.44 -16.97 -51.29
C LEU A 84 15.82 -17.54 -51.60
N SER A 85 16.85 -16.76 -51.33
CA SER A 85 18.23 -17.19 -51.56
C SER A 85 18.57 -18.43 -50.73
N VAL A 86 18.41 -19.64 -51.28
CA VAL A 86 18.81 -20.95 -50.74
C VAL A 86 19.36 -20.90 -49.29
N PRO A 87 18.49 -21.08 -48.28
CA PRO A 87 18.95 -21.47 -46.96
C PRO A 87 17.97 -22.45 -46.31
N ASN A 88 18.02 -23.75 -46.63
CA ASN A 88 17.84 -24.83 -45.63
C ASN A 88 17.80 -26.29 -46.14
N ASP A 89 17.80 -26.58 -47.44
CA ASP A 89 17.63 -27.97 -47.91
C ASP A 89 18.85 -28.56 -48.62
N GLY A 90 19.89 -27.76 -48.88
CA GLY A 90 20.99 -28.20 -49.73
C GLY A 90 20.63 -28.30 -51.22
N ALA A 91 19.50 -27.72 -51.65
CA ALA A 91 19.15 -27.66 -53.06
C ALA A 91 20.10 -26.72 -53.80
N SER A 92 20.60 -27.20 -54.93
CA SER A 92 21.34 -26.35 -55.86
C SER A 92 20.38 -25.38 -56.54
N PRO A 93 20.79 -24.13 -56.85
CA PRO A 93 20.03 -23.24 -57.71
C PRO A 93 19.67 -23.97 -59.03
N PRO A 94 18.59 -23.58 -59.70
CA PRO A 94 18.24 -24.15 -61.00
C PRO A 94 19.46 -24.05 -61.94
N SER A 95 19.80 -25.16 -62.61
CA SER A 95 20.81 -25.15 -63.66
C SER A 95 20.37 -24.16 -64.75
N PRO A 96 21.25 -23.27 -65.23
CA PRO A 96 20.94 -22.40 -66.34
C PRO A 96 20.43 -23.22 -67.55
N ALA A 97 19.40 -22.71 -68.22
CA ALA A 97 18.91 -23.32 -69.46
C ALA A 97 19.94 -23.17 -70.60
N ASP A 98 20.79 -22.14 -70.51
CA ASP A 98 21.86 -21.86 -71.46
C ASP A 98 23.10 -22.74 -71.16
N PRO A 99 23.57 -23.58 -72.11
CA PRO A 99 24.72 -24.47 -71.90
C PRO A 99 26.06 -23.74 -71.76
N ASP A 100 26.13 -22.48 -72.19
CA ASP A 100 27.31 -21.62 -72.11
C ASP A 100 27.35 -20.81 -70.81
N LEU A 101 26.29 -20.84 -69.99
CA LEU A 101 26.29 -20.30 -68.63
C LEU A 101 26.48 -21.44 -67.62
N GLN A 102 27.66 -21.55 -67.02
CA GLN A 102 27.97 -22.62 -66.09
C GLN A 102 28.27 -22.10 -64.68
N ARG A 103 27.77 -22.82 -63.67
CA ARG A 103 28.07 -22.53 -62.27
C ARG A 103 29.47 -23.04 -61.93
N SER A 104 30.25 -22.23 -61.24
CA SER A 104 31.58 -22.61 -60.76
C SER A 104 31.49 -23.41 -59.46
N GLY A 105 31.20 -24.72 -59.57
CA GLY A 105 31.13 -25.64 -58.42
C GLY A 105 29.98 -25.31 -57.45
N THR A 106 30.24 -25.35 -56.14
CA THR A 106 29.27 -25.00 -55.09
C THR A 106 29.16 -23.50 -54.81
N SER A 107 29.94 -22.67 -55.50
CA SER A 107 29.94 -21.21 -55.30
C SER A 107 28.70 -20.53 -55.90
N LYS A 108 28.41 -19.29 -55.49
CA LYS A 108 27.40 -18.43 -56.14
C LYS A 108 27.92 -17.76 -57.42
N VAL A 109 29.08 -18.19 -57.94
CA VAL A 109 29.75 -17.60 -59.10
C VAL A 109 29.35 -18.35 -60.37
N TYR A 110 28.99 -17.59 -61.41
CA TYR A 110 28.70 -18.11 -62.73
C TYR A 110 29.82 -17.73 -63.71
N LYS A 111 30.02 -18.56 -64.74
CA LYS A 111 30.92 -18.30 -65.86
C LYS A 111 30.13 -18.40 -67.14
N TYR A 112 30.19 -17.36 -67.97
CA TYR A 112 29.61 -17.36 -69.31
C TYR A 112 30.70 -17.51 -70.36
N PHE A 113 30.52 -18.41 -71.32
CA PHE A 113 31.49 -18.75 -72.35
C PHE A 113 31.02 -18.27 -73.73
N PHE A 114 31.43 -17.08 -74.14
CA PHE A 114 31.25 -16.66 -75.53
C PHE A 114 32.13 -17.50 -76.45
N LYS A 115 31.52 -18.12 -77.45
CA LYS A 115 32.18 -18.93 -78.48
C LYS A 115 32.02 -18.28 -79.84
N ASN A 116 33.09 -18.25 -80.63
CA ASN A 116 33.09 -17.79 -82.02
C ASN A 116 32.36 -16.43 -82.20
N ILE A 117 32.89 -15.37 -81.60
CA ILE A 117 32.21 -14.05 -81.59
C ILE A 117 32.23 -13.43 -83.00
N GLN A 118 31.06 -13.15 -83.56
CA GLN A 118 30.89 -12.63 -84.94
C GLN A 118 30.11 -11.30 -85.01
N GLN A 119 29.70 -10.74 -83.88
CA GLN A 119 28.99 -9.47 -83.78
C GLN A 119 29.11 -8.91 -82.35
N ASP A 120 28.73 -7.65 -82.16
CA ASP A 120 28.64 -7.04 -80.83
C ASP A 120 27.63 -7.79 -79.96
N GLN A 121 27.94 -7.90 -78.67
CA GLN A 121 27.11 -8.63 -77.70
C GLN A 121 26.98 -7.84 -76.39
N SER A 122 25.94 -8.11 -75.61
CA SER A 122 25.82 -7.63 -74.23
C SER A 122 25.62 -8.79 -73.25
N LEU A 123 26.28 -8.68 -72.09
CA LEU A 123 26.09 -9.57 -70.95
C LEU A 123 25.71 -8.74 -69.73
N GLU A 124 24.52 -8.98 -69.21
CA GLU A 124 23.97 -8.24 -68.08
C GLU A 124 23.69 -9.19 -66.92
N ALA A 125 24.01 -8.79 -65.70
CA ALA A 125 23.67 -9.56 -64.50
C ALA A 125 23.01 -8.68 -63.43
N VAL A 126 21.90 -9.17 -62.89
CA VAL A 126 21.18 -8.55 -61.77
C VAL A 126 21.45 -9.36 -60.51
N PHE A 127 21.75 -8.68 -59.41
CA PHE A 127 21.98 -9.31 -58.12
C PHE A 127 20.89 -8.88 -57.12
N LYS A 128 20.47 -9.81 -56.25
CA LYS A 128 19.56 -9.53 -55.13
C LYS A 128 20.24 -9.87 -53.81
N VAL A 129 19.89 -9.13 -52.75
CA VAL A 129 20.34 -9.43 -51.37
C VAL A 129 19.78 -10.78 -50.95
N ASP A 130 20.61 -11.58 -50.29
CA ASP A 130 20.19 -12.83 -49.67
C ASP A 130 19.22 -12.57 -48.52
N THR A 131 18.22 -13.42 -48.35
CA THR A 131 17.27 -13.39 -47.24
C THR A 131 17.32 -14.69 -46.45
N PHE A 132 17.16 -14.60 -45.14
CA PHE A 132 17.20 -15.75 -44.22
C PHE A 132 15.94 -15.82 -43.37
N ALA A 133 15.44 -17.05 -43.19
CA ALA A 133 14.35 -17.33 -42.27
C ALA A 133 14.82 -17.26 -40.80
N LEU A 134 14.02 -16.60 -39.97
CA LEU A 134 14.07 -16.63 -38.51
C LEU A 134 12.82 -17.33 -38.01
N GLU A 135 13.01 -18.51 -37.42
CA GLU A 135 11.94 -19.27 -36.79
C GLU A 135 11.95 -19.04 -35.27
N ILE A 136 10.77 -18.83 -34.70
CA ILE A 136 10.59 -18.58 -33.27
C ILE A 136 9.63 -19.64 -32.72
N PHE A 137 10.10 -20.41 -31.74
CA PHE A 137 9.26 -21.33 -30.99
C PHE A 137 8.83 -20.70 -29.66
N LYS A 138 7.54 -20.70 -29.36
CA LYS A 138 7.03 -20.40 -28.02
C LYS A 138 6.80 -21.73 -27.28
N VAL A 139 7.42 -21.90 -26.12
CA VAL A 139 7.33 -23.13 -25.34
C VAL A 139 7.08 -22.85 -23.87
N GLY A 140 6.68 -23.87 -23.13
CA GLY A 140 6.38 -23.80 -21.70
C GLY A 140 4.87 -23.84 -21.42
N GLN A 141 4.50 -23.67 -20.16
CA GLN A 141 3.11 -23.79 -19.68
C GLN A 141 2.39 -22.44 -19.59
N GLY A 142 3.13 -21.33 -19.72
CA GLY A 142 2.57 -19.99 -19.80
C GLY A 142 2.37 -19.56 -21.26
N THR A 143 1.62 -18.48 -21.45
CA THR A 143 1.36 -17.90 -22.77
C THR A 143 1.99 -16.52 -22.90
N GLY A 144 2.08 -16.04 -24.14
CA GLY A 144 2.63 -14.74 -24.46
C GLY A 144 2.81 -14.53 -25.96
N SER A 145 3.26 -13.32 -26.30
CA SER A 145 3.58 -12.89 -27.65
C SER A 145 5.07 -12.58 -27.79
N VAL A 146 5.55 -12.65 -29.03
CA VAL A 146 6.88 -12.21 -29.41
C VAL A 146 6.73 -11.29 -30.61
N GLU A 147 7.31 -10.11 -30.56
CA GLU A 147 7.34 -9.15 -31.66
C GLU A 147 8.77 -8.96 -32.15
N SER A 148 8.92 -8.47 -33.38
CA SER A 148 10.23 -8.22 -34.00
C SER A 148 10.37 -6.77 -34.45
N THR A 149 11.58 -6.24 -34.38
CA THR A 149 11.98 -4.97 -35.00
C THR A 149 13.25 -5.20 -35.82
N PRO A 150 13.24 -4.94 -37.15
CA PRO A 150 12.10 -4.53 -37.98
C PRO A 150 10.93 -5.52 -37.96
N ALA A 151 9.70 -5.02 -38.10
CA ALA A 151 8.50 -5.84 -38.05
C ALA A 151 8.41 -6.72 -39.30
N ASN A 152 8.72 -8.01 -39.15
CA ASN A 152 8.57 -8.97 -40.24
C ASN A 152 8.38 -10.42 -39.77
N VAL A 153 8.06 -10.61 -38.48
CA VAL A 153 7.65 -11.91 -37.94
C VAL A 153 6.13 -11.90 -37.79
N SER A 154 5.47 -12.88 -38.39
CA SER A 154 4.04 -13.12 -38.20
C SER A 154 3.83 -14.17 -37.12
N CYS A 155 3.30 -13.78 -35.97
CA CYS A 155 3.12 -14.67 -34.82
C CYS A 155 1.67 -15.16 -34.72
N GLY A 156 1.31 -16.13 -35.58
CA GLY A 156 0.11 -16.95 -35.46
C GLY A 156 0.42 -18.28 -34.77
N THR A 157 0.15 -19.41 -35.44
CA THR A 157 0.54 -20.76 -35.00
C THR A 157 2.04 -21.03 -35.16
N ASP A 158 2.65 -20.55 -36.24
CA ASP A 158 4.09 -20.65 -36.51
C ASP A 158 4.68 -19.24 -36.61
N CYS A 159 5.63 -18.91 -35.72
CA CYS A 159 6.26 -17.59 -35.70
C CYS A 159 7.48 -17.58 -36.62
N MET A 160 7.30 -17.17 -37.88
CA MET A 160 8.38 -17.11 -38.87
C MET A 160 8.48 -15.69 -39.48
N GLY A 161 9.70 -15.25 -39.74
CA GLY A 161 9.99 -14.03 -40.49
C GLY A 161 11.18 -14.18 -41.42
N ILE A 162 11.19 -13.45 -42.53
CA ILE A 162 12.27 -13.48 -43.52
C ILE A 162 13.00 -12.13 -43.50
N PHE A 163 14.31 -12.15 -43.33
CA PHE A 163 15.11 -10.94 -43.17
C PHE A 163 16.30 -10.89 -44.14
N PRO A 164 16.61 -9.72 -44.74
CA PRO A 164 17.81 -9.54 -45.55
C PRO A 164 19.10 -9.84 -44.80
N TYR A 165 20.15 -10.25 -45.52
CA TYR A 165 21.47 -10.51 -44.99
C TYR A 165 21.97 -9.33 -44.16
N ASN A 166 22.58 -9.65 -43.02
CA ASN A 166 23.18 -8.71 -42.09
C ASN A 166 22.18 -7.78 -41.36
N THR A 167 20.87 -8.03 -41.49
CA THR A 167 19.85 -7.35 -40.68
C THR A 167 20.02 -7.73 -39.20
N GLU A 168 19.94 -6.74 -38.32
CA GLU A 168 19.83 -6.94 -36.87
C GLU A 168 18.36 -6.92 -36.47
N VAL A 169 17.87 -8.05 -35.97
CA VAL A 169 16.48 -8.24 -35.56
C VAL A 169 16.43 -8.24 -34.04
N VAL A 170 15.65 -7.33 -33.46
CA VAL A 170 15.37 -7.30 -32.02
C VAL A 170 14.03 -7.97 -31.80
N LEU A 171 14.03 -9.06 -31.03
CA LEU A 171 12.83 -9.75 -30.57
C LEU A 171 12.45 -9.25 -29.18
N THR A 172 11.17 -8.95 -28.97
CA THR A 172 10.62 -8.51 -27.68
C THR A 172 9.51 -9.46 -27.26
N SER A 173 9.63 -10.06 -26.07
CA SER A 173 8.61 -10.92 -25.49
C SER A 173 7.66 -10.13 -24.59
N THR A 174 6.37 -10.42 -24.69
CA THR A 174 5.34 -9.92 -23.77
C THR A 174 4.61 -11.12 -23.19
N SER A 175 4.55 -11.23 -21.86
CA SER A 175 3.79 -12.29 -21.18
C SER A 175 2.33 -11.91 -21.05
N ASP A 176 1.44 -12.87 -21.23
CA ASP A 176 0.01 -12.68 -20.94
C ASP A 176 -0.24 -12.73 -19.42
N ASP A 177 -1.45 -12.37 -18.97
CA ASP A 177 -1.82 -12.50 -17.57
C ASP A 177 -1.79 -13.98 -17.12
N GLY A 178 -1.29 -14.24 -15.91
CA GLY A 178 -1.03 -15.60 -15.43
C GLY A 178 0.20 -16.29 -16.05
N ALA A 179 1.10 -15.54 -16.71
CA ALA A 179 2.36 -16.05 -17.23
C ALA A 179 3.56 -15.15 -16.87
N LEU A 180 4.76 -15.73 -16.93
CA LEU A 180 6.04 -15.04 -16.80
C LEU A 180 7.00 -15.49 -17.90
N PHE A 181 7.79 -14.55 -18.42
CA PHE A 181 8.86 -14.87 -19.35
C PHE A 181 10.05 -15.51 -18.61
N ASP A 182 10.39 -16.75 -18.96
CA ASP A 182 11.43 -17.55 -18.31
C ASP A 182 12.79 -17.47 -19.04
N GLY A 183 12.79 -16.95 -20.28
CA GLY A 183 14.00 -16.59 -21.02
C GLY A 183 14.01 -17.06 -22.48
N TRP A 184 15.05 -16.61 -23.18
CA TRP A 184 15.38 -16.99 -24.55
C TRP A 184 16.36 -18.16 -24.60
N SER A 185 16.21 -19.04 -25.59
CA SER A 185 17.18 -20.07 -25.96
C SER A 185 17.33 -20.21 -27.49
N GLY A 186 18.28 -21.04 -27.94
CA GLY A 186 18.65 -21.16 -29.36
C GLY A 186 19.71 -20.14 -29.79
N LYS A 187 19.43 -19.38 -30.86
CA LYS A 187 20.36 -18.38 -31.43
C LYS A 187 20.64 -17.22 -30.47
N CYS A 188 19.73 -16.92 -29.55
CA CYS A 188 19.94 -16.00 -28.46
C CYS A 188 19.68 -16.68 -27.10
N LYS A 189 20.31 -16.13 -26.06
CA LYS A 189 20.23 -16.66 -24.69
C LYS A 189 20.12 -15.50 -23.71
N GLY A 190 19.30 -15.67 -22.67
CA GLY A 190 19.18 -14.68 -21.60
C GLY A 190 17.76 -14.61 -21.04
N ARG A 191 17.62 -13.91 -19.91
CA ARG A 191 16.31 -13.72 -19.24
C ARG A 191 15.69 -12.34 -19.48
N GLY A 192 16.39 -11.45 -20.18
CA GLY A 192 15.83 -10.15 -20.55
C GLY A 192 14.65 -10.30 -21.50
N ALA A 193 13.68 -9.39 -21.42
CA ALA A 193 12.51 -9.40 -22.30
C ALA A 193 12.86 -9.22 -23.80
N THR A 194 14.09 -8.80 -24.10
CA THR A 194 14.57 -8.59 -25.48
C THR A 194 15.72 -9.52 -25.84
N CYS A 195 15.78 -9.91 -27.11
CA CYS A 195 16.85 -10.71 -27.70
C CYS A 195 17.24 -10.15 -29.08
N THR A 196 18.53 -9.89 -29.31
CA THR A 196 19.02 -9.40 -30.62
C THR A 196 19.64 -10.54 -31.43
N VAL A 197 19.21 -10.68 -32.68
CA VAL A 197 19.69 -11.69 -33.63
C VAL A 197 20.22 -11.03 -34.89
N LYS A 198 21.47 -11.31 -35.25
CA LYS A 198 22.07 -10.88 -36.52
C LYS A 198 21.88 -11.94 -37.60
N MET A 199 21.18 -11.58 -38.68
CA MET A 199 20.73 -12.50 -39.73
C MET A 199 21.81 -12.73 -40.80
N THR A 200 22.77 -13.59 -40.49
CA THR A 200 23.81 -14.02 -41.45
C THR A 200 23.56 -15.40 -42.05
N LYS A 201 22.59 -16.13 -41.49
CA LYS A 201 22.11 -17.46 -41.91
C LYS A 201 20.74 -17.71 -41.27
N ALA A 202 20.02 -18.74 -41.74
CA ALA A 202 18.79 -19.19 -41.09
C ALA A 202 19.05 -19.49 -39.60
N SER A 203 18.11 -19.08 -38.74
CA SER A 203 18.28 -19.13 -37.29
C SER A 203 16.98 -19.51 -36.61
N ILE A 204 17.11 -20.20 -35.47
CA ILE A 204 15.99 -20.60 -34.62
C ILE A 204 16.17 -19.95 -33.24
N VAL A 205 15.11 -19.36 -32.72
CA VAL A 205 15.01 -18.80 -31.37
C VAL A 205 13.85 -19.47 -30.65
N THR A 206 13.99 -19.68 -29.34
CA THR A 206 12.91 -20.19 -28.51
C THR A 206 12.63 -19.23 -27.37
N ALA A 207 11.38 -18.79 -27.25
CA ALA A 207 10.83 -17.99 -26.16
C ALA A 207 10.17 -18.94 -25.13
N ASN A 208 10.63 -18.93 -23.89
CA ASN A 208 10.09 -19.78 -22.84
C ASN A 208 9.15 -18.96 -21.95
N PHE A 209 7.89 -19.39 -21.85
CA PHE A 209 6.88 -18.80 -20.97
C PHE A 209 6.47 -19.80 -19.91
N ALA A 210 6.58 -19.41 -18.64
CA ALA A 210 6.15 -20.22 -17.52
C ALA A 210 4.78 -19.77 -17.03
N ARG A 211 3.94 -20.71 -16.58
CA ARG A 211 2.71 -20.39 -15.88
C ARG A 211 3.03 -19.68 -14.57
N ALA A 212 2.23 -18.70 -14.20
CA ALA A 212 2.36 -17.94 -12.98
C ALA A 212 1.01 -17.74 -12.30
N PHE A 213 1.05 -17.59 -10.98
CA PHE A 213 -0.11 -17.28 -10.17
C PHE A 213 0.11 -15.98 -9.41
N LYS A 214 -1.00 -15.26 -9.20
CA LYS A 214 -0.99 -14.02 -8.43
C LYS A 214 -0.80 -14.34 -6.94
N LEU A 215 0.24 -13.77 -6.35
CA LEU A 215 0.42 -13.69 -4.90
C LEU A 215 0.03 -12.30 -4.43
N SER A 216 -0.97 -12.21 -3.56
CA SER A 216 -1.42 -10.96 -2.95
C SER A 216 -1.06 -10.93 -1.48
N VAL A 217 -0.55 -9.79 -0.99
CA VAL A 217 -0.17 -9.58 0.41
C VAL A 217 -0.95 -8.39 0.97
N SER A 218 -1.55 -8.58 2.15
CA SER A 218 -2.20 -7.53 2.93
C SER A 218 -1.44 -7.31 4.24
N VAL A 219 -1.13 -6.06 4.56
CA VAL A 219 -0.44 -5.62 5.76
C VAL A 219 -1.44 -4.89 6.64
N HIS A 220 -1.63 -5.40 7.86
CA HIS A 220 -2.46 -4.78 8.89
C HIS A 220 -1.58 -4.27 10.02
N GLY A 221 -1.70 -2.97 10.35
CA GLY A 221 -0.84 -2.30 11.32
C GLY A 221 0.51 -1.88 10.72
N SER A 222 1.36 -1.26 11.54
CA SER A 222 2.59 -0.62 11.05
C SER A 222 3.76 -1.61 10.91
N GLY A 223 4.10 -1.94 9.67
CA GLY A 223 5.24 -2.78 9.32
C GLY A 223 5.40 -2.93 7.82
N ALA A 224 6.43 -3.66 7.41
CA ALA A 224 6.71 -3.94 6.01
C ALA A 224 6.94 -5.43 5.79
N VAL A 225 6.60 -5.89 4.59
CA VAL A 225 6.87 -7.25 4.11
C VAL A 225 7.89 -7.21 2.99
N THR A 226 8.87 -8.10 3.05
CA THR A 226 9.84 -8.34 1.96
C THR A 226 9.81 -9.80 1.53
N SER A 227 10.14 -10.11 0.29
CA SER A 227 10.24 -11.51 -0.19
C SER A 227 11.65 -11.99 -0.52
N SER A 228 11.82 -13.30 -0.44
CA SER A 228 12.88 -14.05 -1.12
C SER A 228 12.24 -15.15 -1.99
N PRO A 229 12.49 -15.19 -3.32
CA PRO A 229 13.31 -14.24 -4.09
C PRO A 229 12.79 -12.79 -4.02
N LYS A 230 13.69 -11.81 -4.25
CA LYS A 230 13.34 -10.38 -4.19
C LYS A 230 12.30 -10.05 -5.26
N GLY A 231 11.22 -9.37 -4.88
CA GLY A 231 10.15 -8.98 -5.79
C GLY A 231 8.98 -8.29 -5.10
N ILE A 232 8.82 -8.51 -3.79
CA ILE A 232 7.76 -7.92 -2.97
C ILE A 232 8.42 -7.01 -1.92
N LEU A 233 7.95 -5.76 -1.87
CA LEU A 233 8.17 -4.80 -0.79
C LEU A 233 6.84 -4.08 -0.55
N CYS A 234 6.21 -4.33 0.59
CA CYS A 234 4.83 -3.89 0.83
C CYS A 234 4.66 -3.31 2.22
N GLU A 235 4.06 -2.14 2.28
CA GLU A 235 3.75 -1.41 3.53
C GLU A 235 2.24 -1.39 3.82
N GLU A 236 1.39 -1.60 2.81
CA GLU A 236 -0.06 -1.73 2.95
C GLU A 236 -0.60 -2.97 2.22
N SER A 237 -0.77 -2.91 0.91
CA SER A 237 -1.17 -4.06 0.10
C SER A 237 -0.44 -4.06 -1.23
N CYS A 238 -0.16 -5.24 -1.74
CA CYS A 238 0.55 -5.41 -2.99
C CYS A 238 0.24 -6.77 -3.61
N SER A 239 0.55 -6.92 -4.89
CA SER A 239 0.50 -8.22 -5.54
C SER A 239 1.58 -8.35 -6.60
N THR A 240 2.01 -9.58 -6.85
CA THR A 240 2.93 -9.90 -7.94
C THR A 240 2.57 -11.25 -8.55
N GLN A 241 2.93 -11.44 -9.82
CA GLN A 241 2.90 -12.76 -10.45
C GLN A 241 4.12 -13.56 -9.99
N VAL A 242 3.90 -14.83 -9.66
CA VAL A 242 4.96 -15.74 -9.23
C VAL A 242 4.81 -17.06 -9.97
N LYS A 243 5.93 -17.60 -10.47
CA LYS A 243 5.98 -18.86 -11.23
C LYS A 243 5.33 -20.01 -10.45
N GLU A 244 4.52 -20.80 -11.16
CA GLU A 244 3.92 -22.04 -10.64
C GLU A 244 4.98 -22.99 -10.07
N ASN A 245 4.63 -23.70 -8.99
CA ASN A 245 5.48 -24.64 -8.26
C ASN A 245 6.75 -24.03 -7.65
N SER A 246 6.81 -22.71 -7.51
CA SER A 246 7.87 -22.04 -6.76
C SER A 246 7.47 -21.83 -5.30
N THR A 247 8.47 -21.53 -4.47
CA THR A 247 8.27 -21.17 -3.07
C THR A 247 8.74 -19.74 -2.84
N VAL A 248 7.88 -18.93 -2.22
CA VAL A 248 8.19 -17.56 -1.79
C VAL A 248 8.30 -17.52 -0.28
N LYS A 249 9.36 -16.93 0.25
CA LYS A 249 9.51 -16.63 1.67
C LYS A 249 9.26 -15.14 1.89
N LEU A 250 8.18 -14.82 2.59
CA LEU A 250 7.83 -13.48 3.04
C LEU A 250 8.38 -13.26 4.44
N LYS A 251 9.06 -12.14 4.67
CA LYS A 251 9.60 -11.74 5.96
C LYS A 251 8.96 -10.44 6.41
N ALA A 252 8.36 -10.48 7.60
CA ALA A 252 7.78 -9.33 8.25
C ALA A 252 8.86 -8.56 9.00
N LYS A 253 8.88 -7.24 8.80
CA LYS A 253 9.67 -6.28 9.55
C LYS A 253 8.71 -5.27 10.18
N ALA A 254 8.49 -5.37 11.48
CA ALA A 254 7.70 -4.38 12.19
C ALA A 254 8.41 -3.01 12.18
N ALA A 255 7.64 -1.93 12.18
CA ALA A 255 8.18 -0.59 12.40
C ALA A 255 8.87 -0.48 13.78
N SER A 256 9.69 0.56 14.00
CA SER A 256 10.42 0.78 15.26
C SER A 256 9.49 0.77 16.49
N TYR A 257 8.27 1.27 16.33
CA TYR A 257 7.22 1.38 17.33
C TYR A 257 6.18 0.25 17.30
N SER A 258 6.40 -0.80 16.51
CA SER A 258 5.43 -1.89 16.31
C SER A 258 6.06 -3.27 16.55
N LYS A 259 5.24 -4.28 16.81
CA LYS A 259 5.64 -5.69 16.96
C LYS A 259 4.86 -6.55 15.98
N PHE A 260 5.54 -7.55 15.43
CA PHE A 260 4.91 -8.59 14.63
C PHE A 260 3.97 -9.43 15.50
N LEU A 261 2.75 -9.68 15.01
CA LEU A 261 1.78 -10.55 15.68
C LEU A 261 1.71 -11.92 15.00
N SER A 262 1.25 -11.95 13.76
CA SER A 262 0.92 -13.20 13.08
C SER A 262 0.90 -13.07 11.57
N TRP A 263 0.89 -14.24 10.93
CA TRP A 263 0.63 -14.42 9.51
C TRP A 263 -0.63 -15.28 9.33
N THR A 264 -1.35 -15.07 8.23
CA THR A 264 -2.42 -15.96 7.75
C THR A 264 -2.24 -16.24 6.26
N GLY A 265 -2.77 -17.36 5.75
CA GLY A 265 -2.64 -17.74 4.33
C GLY A 265 -1.29 -18.34 3.93
N CYS A 266 -0.41 -18.60 4.90
CA CYS A 266 0.90 -19.22 4.65
C CYS A 266 0.82 -20.74 4.59
N THR A 267 1.68 -21.35 3.76
CA THR A 267 1.90 -22.80 3.80
C THR A 267 2.59 -23.21 5.09
N THR A 268 3.61 -22.46 5.52
CA THR A 268 4.27 -22.64 6.82
C THR A 268 4.69 -21.30 7.42
N ILE A 269 4.73 -21.23 8.76
CA ILE A 269 5.11 -20.04 9.51
C ILE A 269 6.27 -20.40 10.45
N SER A 270 7.31 -19.57 10.48
CA SER A 270 8.44 -19.67 11.41
C SER A 270 8.85 -18.28 11.87
N GLY A 271 8.48 -17.93 13.11
CA GLY A 271 8.66 -16.58 13.65
C GLY A 271 7.99 -15.53 12.76
N SER A 272 8.74 -14.49 12.38
CA SER A 272 8.25 -13.45 11.47
C SER A 272 8.34 -13.80 9.98
N THR A 273 8.61 -15.08 9.64
CA THR A 273 8.71 -15.55 8.26
C THR A 273 7.53 -16.43 7.89
N CYS A 274 6.90 -16.11 6.77
CA CYS A 274 5.84 -16.87 6.12
C CYS A 274 6.39 -17.51 4.84
N THR A 275 6.15 -18.80 4.64
CA THR A 275 6.50 -19.49 3.39
C THR A 275 5.23 -19.83 2.64
N VAL A 276 5.20 -19.54 1.35
CA VAL A 276 4.07 -19.75 0.44
C VAL A 276 4.50 -20.64 -0.72
N ALA A 277 3.80 -21.74 -0.94
CA ALA A 277 3.93 -22.55 -2.15
C ALA A 277 2.94 -22.06 -3.21
N MET A 278 3.43 -21.75 -4.41
CA MET A 278 2.63 -21.15 -5.50
C MET A 278 2.09 -22.22 -6.44
N ASN A 279 1.06 -22.94 -6.00
CA ASN A 279 0.31 -23.93 -6.79
C ASN A 279 -1.02 -23.39 -7.35
N GLU A 280 -1.48 -22.25 -6.85
CA GLU A 280 -2.66 -21.51 -7.29
C GLU A 280 -2.49 -20.03 -6.90
N ALA A 281 -3.50 -19.19 -7.16
CA ALA A 281 -3.50 -17.82 -6.66
C ALA A 281 -3.59 -17.81 -5.14
N GLN A 282 -2.67 -17.10 -4.48
CA GLN A 282 -2.52 -17.10 -3.02
C GLN A 282 -2.75 -15.70 -2.46
N HIS A 283 -3.39 -15.63 -1.29
CA HIS A 283 -3.52 -14.41 -0.49
C HIS A 283 -2.95 -14.65 0.91
N VAL A 284 -2.07 -13.75 1.33
CA VAL A 284 -1.42 -13.79 2.64
C VAL A 284 -1.70 -12.47 3.35
N ALA A 285 -2.03 -12.54 4.64
CA ALA A 285 -2.09 -11.36 5.48
C ALA A 285 -1.05 -11.41 6.61
N VAL A 286 -0.48 -10.25 6.93
CA VAL A 286 0.37 -10.04 8.10
C VAL A 286 -0.28 -9.05 9.04
N ALA A 287 -0.19 -9.32 10.34
CA ALA A 287 -0.65 -8.41 11.38
C ALA A 287 0.52 -7.91 12.23
N PHE A 288 0.50 -6.61 12.49
CA PHE A 288 1.37 -5.91 13.42
C PHE A 288 0.53 -5.16 14.45
N ALA A 289 1.07 -4.99 15.65
CA ALA A 289 0.46 -4.14 16.68
C ALA A 289 1.50 -3.19 17.26
N PRO A 290 1.08 -2.01 17.76
CA PRO A 290 1.97 -1.11 18.47
C PRO A 290 2.73 -1.81 19.61
N LYS A 291 3.97 -1.38 19.86
CA LYS A 291 4.74 -1.79 21.05
C LYS A 291 4.15 -1.11 22.27
N ASN A 292 4.06 -1.85 23.37
CA ASN A 292 3.82 -1.23 24.67
C ASN A 292 5.12 -0.55 25.11
N VAL A 293 5.14 0.78 25.07
CA VAL A 293 6.28 1.59 25.52
C VAL A 293 5.76 2.52 26.62
N PRO A 294 6.36 2.50 27.82
CA PRO A 294 6.02 3.46 28.86
C PRO A 294 6.24 4.88 28.33
N LEU A 295 5.37 5.82 28.72
CA LEU A 295 5.37 7.17 28.16
C LEU A 295 6.70 7.91 28.32
N TYR A 296 7.41 7.66 29.42
CA TYR A 296 8.73 8.25 29.71
C TYR A 296 9.86 7.72 28.81
N ALA A 297 9.62 6.63 28.08
CA ALA A 297 10.57 6.00 27.15
C ALA A 297 10.18 6.25 25.67
N LEU A 298 9.17 7.07 25.42
CA LEU A 298 8.81 7.47 24.06
C LEU A 298 9.83 8.48 23.53
N ASP A 299 10.40 8.19 22.37
CA ASP A 299 11.09 9.20 21.58
C ASP A 299 10.05 10.10 20.90
N PHE A 300 9.99 11.37 21.30
CA PHE A 300 9.04 12.35 20.77
C PHE A 300 9.43 12.91 19.39
N ASN A 301 10.60 12.54 18.85
CA ASN A 301 11.11 13.05 17.58
C ASN A 301 10.88 12.10 16.39
N ASP A 302 10.66 10.80 16.61
CA ASP A 302 10.46 9.78 15.55
C ASP A 302 8.97 9.44 15.31
N LEU A 303 8.15 10.43 14.95
CA LEU A 303 6.72 10.25 14.75
C LEU A 303 6.40 9.90 13.28
N PRO A 304 5.57 8.87 13.00
CA PRO A 304 5.10 8.61 11.63
C PRO A 304 4.19 9.74 11.13
N GLU A 305 4.03 9.84 9.81
CA GLU A 305 3.23 10.90 9.18
C GLU A 305 1.73 10.83 9.53
N SER A 306 1.20 9.63 9.72
CA SER A 306 -0.20 9.41 10.12
C SER A 306 -0.39 8.14 10.93
N ILE A 307 -1.33 8.15 11.88
CA ILE A 307 -1.79 6.98 12.63
C ILE A 307 -3.28 7.13 12.89
N ILE A 308 -4.06 6.08 12.64
CA ILE A 308 -5.46 5.99 13.09
C ILE A 308 -5.62 4.68 13.83
N LEU A 309 -6.02 4.73 15.11
CA LEU A 309 -6.24 3.55 15.91
C LEU A 309 -7.49 2.82 15.44
N GLN A 310 -7.39 1.50 15.32
CA GLN A 310 -8.54 0.66 15.04
C GLN A 310 -9.50 0.70 16.24
N ALA A 311 -10.73 1.15 16.01
CA ALA A 311 -11.74 1.21 17.05
C ALA A 311 -12.17 -0.21 17.48
N PRO A 312 -12.41 -0.45 18.78
CA PRO A 312 -12.93 -1.73 19.28
C PRO A 312 -14.30 -2.04 18.68
N LEU A 313 -14.65 -3.32 18.51
CA LEU A 313 -15.92 -3.73 17.87
C LEU A 313 -17.15 -3.08 18.51
N THR A 314 -17.13 -2.93 19.83
CA THR A 314 -18.15 -2.23 20.60
C THR A 314 -17.53 -0.98 21.21
N ILE A 315 -18.09 0.18 20.89
CA ILE A 315 -17.83 1.42 21.61
C ILE A 315 -18.96 1.54 22.64
N PRO A 316 -18.66 1.68 23.94
CA PRO A 316 -19.68 1.93 24.95
C PRO A 316 -20.53 3.13 24.52
N LYS A 317 -21.86 2.93 24.46
CA LYS A 317 -22.86 3.96 24.10
C LYS A 317 -24.12 3.73 24.94
N ARG A 318 -24.88 4.78 25.24
CA ARG A 318 -26.17 4.69 25.94
C ARG A 318 -27.21 5.62 25.29
N ASN A 319 -28.49 5.37 25.59
CA ASN A 319 -29.61 6.21 25.14
C ASN A 319 -29.89 7.35 26.13
N GLY A 320 -29.59 8.59 25.74
CA GLY A 320 -30.01 9.83 26.42
C GLY A 320 -28.89 10.62 27.10
N ALA A 321 -29.14 11.93 27.26
CA ALA A 321 -28.22 12.96 27.75
C ALA A 321 -27.86 12.87 29.24
N PHE A 322 -26.57 12.92 29.55
CA PHE A 322 -26.03 13.05 30.91
C PHE A 322 -24.73 13.86 30.92
N ALA A 323 -24.63 14.86 31.80
CA ALA A 323 -23.53 15.83 31.89
C ALA A 323 -22.16 15.29 32.42
N HIS A 324 -21.72 14.10 32.00
CA HIS A 324 -20.48 13.44 32.45
C HIS A 324 -19.54 13.04 31.30
N CYS A 325 -19.41 13.89 30.28
CA CYS A 325 -18.51 13.71 29.13
C CYS A 325 -17.10 13.19 29.52
N TYR A 326 -16.61 13.53 30.71
CA TYR A 326 -15.35 13.04 31.27
C TYR A 326 -15.31 11.52 31.59
N LEU A 327 -16.36 10.92 32.14
CA LEU A 327 -16.41 9.47 32.41
C LEU A 327 -16.82 8.69 31.16
N GLU A 328 -17.58 9.31 30.27
CA GLU A 328 -18.03 8.71 29.01
C GLU A 328 -16.87 8.54 28.05
N SER A 329 -16.12 9.61 27.80
CA SER A 329 -14.88 9.53 27.02
C SER A 329 -13.88 8.57 27.69
N PHE A 330 -13.77 8.54 29.03
CA PHE A 330 -12.95 7.55 29.72
C PHE A 330 -13.39 6.10 29.45
N SER A 331 -14.71 5.85 29.39
CA SER A 331 -15.25 4.53 29.02
C SER A 331 -14.84 4.13 27.61
N VAL A 332 -14.87 5.08 26.67
CA VAL A 332 -14.36 4.87 25.31
C VAL A 332 -12.87 4.58 25.33
N GLN A 333 -12.07 5.35 26.07
CA GLN A 333 -10.62 5.12 26.21
C GLN A 333 -10.31 3.71 26.73
N MET A 334 -11.08 3.25 27.73
CA MET A 334 -10.95 1.90 28.31
C MET A 334 -11.34 0.80 27.31
N ALA A 335 -12.31 1.03 26.43
CA ALA A 335 -12.73 0.06 25.42
C ALA A 335 -11.62 -0.30 24.41
N TYR A 336 -10.63 0.57 24.21
CA TYR A 336 -9.44 0.28 23.38
C TYR A 336 -8.45 -0.69 24.06
N ILE A 337 -8.61 -0.94 25.36
CA ILE A 337 -7.80 -1.90 26.14
C ILE A 337 -8.62 -3.15 26.44
N ASP A 338 -9.91 -2.96 26.74
CA ASP A 338 -10.85 -3.99 27.14
C ASP A 338 -12.21 -3.75 26.48
N SER A 339 -12.45 -4.44 25.37
CA SER A 339 -13.65 -4.25 24.55
C SER A 339 -14.95 -4.69 25.21
N THR A 340 -14.90 -5.26 26.42
CA THR A 340 -16.10 -5.68 27.16
C THR A 340 -16.58 -4.63 28.16
N VAL A 341 -15.81 -3.56 28.36
CA VAL A 341 -16.17 -2.44 29.23
C VAL A 341 -17.50 -1.83 28.79
N SER A 342 -18.35 -1.49 29.75
CA SER A 342 -19.57 -0.71 29.53
C SER A 342 -19.50 0.61 30.29
N MET A 343 -20.23 1.64 29.82
CA MET A 343 -20.34 2.91 30.55
C MET A 343 -20.90 2.69 31.96
N GLU A 344 -21.87 1.79 32.14
CA GLU A 344 -22.47 1.51 33.45
C GLU A 344 -21.44 0.94 34.44
N GLU A 345 -20.54 0.09 33.97
CA GLU A 345 -19.43 -0.47 34.77
C GLU A 345 -18.47 0.64 35.22
N VAL A 346 -18.05 1.51 34.29
CA VAL A 346 -17.13 2.62 34.57
C VAL A 346 -17.71 3.60 35.59
N PHE A 347 -18.99 3.96 35.43
CA PHE A 347 -19.67 4.86 36.35
C PHE A 347 -19.82 4.23 37.72
N THR A 348 -20.17 2.94 37.77
CA THR A 348 -20.23 2.17 39.03
C THR A 348 -18.87 2.17 39.73
N PHE A 349 -17.79 1.94 38.99
CA PHE A 349 -16.43 1.95 39.53
C PHE A 349 -15.96 3.36 39.93
N ALA A 350 -16.49 4.42 39.32
CA ALA A 350 -16.27 5.79 39.78
C ALA A 350 -16.95 6.09 41.14
N GLY A 351 -17.82 5.20 41.62
CA GLY A 351 -18.64 5.40 42.81
C GLY A 351 -19.96 6.11 42.52
N LEU A 352 -20.33 6.26 41.25
CA LEU A 352 -21.67 6.67 40.85
C LEU A 352 -22.50 5.39 40.83
N GLY A 353 -23.26 5.14 41.91
CA GLY A 353 -24.14 3.96 42.01
C GLY A 353 -25.00 3.81 40.75
N ALA A 354 -25.34 2.60 40.35
CA ALA A 354 -25.81 2.23 39.01
C ALA A 354 -27.10 2.90 38.48
N VAL A 355 -27.64 3.97 39.10
CA VAL A 355 -28.87 4.60 38.65
C VAL A 355 -28.88 6.14 38.72
N LEU A 356 -29.61 6.66 37.73
CA LEU A 356 -29.85 8.02 37.27
C LEU A 356 -30.92 8.72 38.12
N THR A 357 -30.77 10.02 38.35
CA THR A 357 -31.74 10.96 38.93
C THR A 357 -32.04 12.08 37.93
N TYR A 358 -33.04 12.93 38.18
CA TYR A 358 -33.32 14.13 37.36
C TYR A 358 -32.89 15.37 38.13
N ASP A 359 -32.17 16.30 37.49
CA ASP A 359 -32.00 17.67 37.95
C ASP A 359 -32.36 18.69 36.84
N SER A 360 -32.21 19.99 37.11
CA SER A 360 -32.56 21.07 36.19
C SER A 360 -31.74 21.09 34.89
N TRP A 361 -30.71 20.25 34.78
CA TRP A 361 -29.82 20.12 33.63
C TRP A 361 -29.99 18.79 32.89
N GLY A 362 -30.91 17.92 33.33
CA GLY A 362 -31.24 16.67 32.67
C GLY A 362 -31.24 15.48 33.61
N LYS A 363 -31.13 14.27 33.05
CA LYS A 363 -30.90 13.08 33.87
C LYS A 363 -29.41 13.13 34.32
N GLY A 364 -29.09 12.72 35.56
CA GLY A 364 -27.75 12.80 36.19
C GLY A 364 -27.57 11.74 37.30
N PHE A 365 -26.38 11.16 37.49
CA PHE A 365 -26.12 10.28 38.65
C PHE A 365 -26.09 11.10 39.95
N LEU A 366 -26.56 10.53 41.06
CA LEU A 366 -26.64 11.13 42.42
C LEU A 366 -25.71 12.34 42.64
N GLN A 367 -26.31 13.50 42.95
CA GLN A 367 -25.64 14.76 43.27
C GLN A 367 -24.32 14.57 44.05
N SER A 368 -23.20 14.58 43.32
CA SER A 368 -21.89 14.85 43.87
C SER A 368 -21.92 16.30 44.37
N PRO A 369 -21.45 16.62 45.60
CA PRO A 369 -21.38 18.01 46.03
C PRO A 369 -20.61 18.82 44.98
N PRO A 370 -20.94 20.11 44.76
CA PRO A 370 -20.44 20.94 43.66
C PRO A 370 -18.90 21.09 43.55
N LYS A 371 -18.13 20.39 44.40
CA LYS A 371 -16.66 20.37 44.46
C LYS A 371 -16.01 19.06 43.98
N ASN A 372 -16.77 18.02 43.58
CA ASN A 372 -16.23 16.67 43.31
C ASN A 372 -16.41 16.14 41.87
N TRP A 373 -16.70 16.99 40.90
CA TRP A 373 -17.39 16.60 39.65
C TRP A 373 -16.56 15.91 38.56
N THR A 374 -15.24 15.74 38.70
CA THR A 374 -14.44 15.18 37.58
C THR A 374 -13.27 14.29 38.03
N TRP A 375 -12.24 14.84 38.66
CA TRP A 375 -10.96 14.14 38.86
C TRP A 375 -11.07 13.00 39.89
N PRO A 376 -11.68 13.22 41.07
CA PRO A 376 -11.79 12.17 42.07
C PRO A 376 -12.64 10.98 41.60
N LEU A 377 -13.63 11.21 40.73
CA LEU A 377 -14.47 10.17 40.15
C LEU A 377 -13.66 9.26 39.22
N ASN A 378 -12.86 9.87 38.34
CA ASN A 378 -12.04 9.12 37.41
C ASN A 378 -10.89 8.40 38.12
N GLN A 379 -10.22 9.05 39.10
CA GLN A 379 -9.25 8.37 39.96
C GLN A 379 -9.82 7.13 40.64
N ARG A 380 -11.07 7.19 41.13
CA ARG A 380 -11.75 6.01 41.70
C ARG A 380 -12.01 4.93 40.65
N ALA A 381 -12.51 5.31 39.47
CA ALA A 381 -12.71 4.37 38.37
C ALA A 381 -11.38 3.68 37.99
N MET A 382 -10.31 4.45 37.82
CA MET A 382 -8.96 3.96 37.51
C MET A 382 -8.46 2.97 38.57
N GLN A 383 -8.55 3.34 39.84
CA GLN A 383 -8.13 2.49 40.96
C GLN A 383 -8.89 1.15 40.97
N ASN A 384 -10.20 1.19 40.72
CA ASN A 384 -11.07 0.01 40.73
C ASN A 384 -10.91 -0.87 39.49
N TYR A 385 -10.44 -0.31 38.37
CA TYR A 385 -9.99 -1.08 37.19
C TYR A 385 -8.56 -1.61 37.32
N GLY A 386 -7.79 -1.15 38.32
CA GLY A 386 -6.37 -1.49 38.47
C GLY A 386 -5.51 -0.91 37.34
N VAL A 387 -5.93 0.21 36.74
CA VAL A 387 -5.22 0.89 35.65
C VAL A 387 -4.53 2.15 36.16
N SER A 388 -3.39 2.47 35.57
CA SER A 388 -2.63 3.68 35.88
C SER A 388 -2.67 4.64 34.71
N PHE A 389 -2.60 5.93 35.00
CA PHE A 389 -2.60 6.99 34.00
C PHE A 389 -1.57 8.04 34.36
N ILE A 390 -1.12 8.70 33.30
CA ILE A 390 -0.27 9.88 33.34
C ILE A 390 -1.15 11.05 32.93
N THR A 391 -1.15 12.10 33.74
CA THR A 391 -1.82 13.35 33.43
C THR A 391 -0.85 14.32 32.76
N GLY A 392 -1.35 15.07 31.80
CA GLY A 392 -0.73 16.28 31.28
C GLY A 392 -1.68 17.46 31.36
N HIS A 393 -1.17 18.67 31.15
CA HIS A 393 -1.99 19.89 31.11
C HIS A 393 -2.39 20.24 29.67
N SER A 394 -3.53 20.92 29.47
CA SER A 394 -3.88 21.45 28.15
C SER A 394 -2.93 22.61 27.76
N PRO A 395 -2.72 22.88 26.45
CA PRO A 395 -2.10 24.12 26.01
C PRO A 395 -2.98 25.32 26.37
N GLY A 396 -2.38 26.50 26.53
CA GLY A 396 -3.07 27.73 26.93
C GLY A 396 -3.24 27.95 28.43
N ILE A 397 -2.90 26.98 29.29
CA ILE A 397 -2.86 27.18 30.75
C ILE A 397 -1.69 28.09 31.13
N ALA A 398 -1.90 29.05 32.05
CA ALA A 398 -0.83 29.96 32.47
C ALA A 398 0.14 29.25 33.43
N SER A 399 1.45 29.51 33.26
CA SER A 399 2.54 28.84 33.98
C SER A 399 2.44 28.92 35.51
N GLY A 400 1.90 30.01 36.05
CA GLY A 400 1.67 30.17 37.49
C GLY A 400 0.62 29.20 38.09
N TYR A 401 -0.18 28.53 37.25
CA TYR A 401 -1.12 27.48 37.69
C TYR A 401 -0.53 26.07 37.57
N LEU A 402 0.70 25.92 37.07
CA LEU A 402 1.40 24.63 37.01
C LEU A 402 2.09 24.28 38.36
N GLU A 403 2.31 25.26 39.24
CA GLU A 403 2.82 25.02 40.59
C GLU A 403 1.78 24.27 41.44
N GLY A 404 2.00 22.96 41.63
CA GLY A 404 1.09 22.06 42.34
C GLY A 404 0.23 21.16 41.44
N ALA A 405 0.36 21.27 40.12
CA ALA A 405 -0.33 20.37 39.18
C ALA A 405 0.28 18.96 39.23
N PHE A 406 -0.56 17.94 39.38
CA PHE A 406 -0.16 16.51 39.32
C PHE A 406 0.24 16.05 37.90
N ALA A 407 0.44 16.98 36.96
CA ALA A 407 0.78 16.69 35.56
C ALA A 407 2.20 16.12 35.48
N LYS A 408 2.29 14.83 35.14
CA LYS A 408 3.56 14.14 34.89
C LYS A 408 4.15 14.49 33.53
N VAL A 409 3.33 14.93 32.57
CA VAL A 409 3.77 15.40 31.24
C VAL A 409 3.51 16.88 31.13
N THR A 410 4.57 17.64 30.87
CA THR A 410 4.51 19.09 30.73
C THR A 410 4.93 19.49 29.31
N HIS A 411 4.58 20.71 28.92
CA HIS A 411 4.99 21.31 27.65
C HIS A 411 5.02 22.84 27.77
N ALA A 412 5.79 23.49 26.92
CA ALA A 412 5.91 24.94 26.88
C ALA A 412 4.86 25.62 25.99
N ASN A 413 4.32 24.91 24.99
CA ASN A 413 3.41 25.46 23.97
C ASN A 413 2.57 24.37 23.29
N GLY A 414 1.62 24.80 22.45
CA GLY A 414 0.72 23.92 21.70
C GLY A 414 1.45 22.90 20.81
N ASP A 415 2.56 23.27 20.17
CA ASP A 415 3.30 22.33 19.30
C ASP A 415 3.91 21.17 20.09
N GLU A 416 4.46 21.47 21.27
CA GLU A 416 4.99 20.43 22.15
C GLU A 416 3.88 19.57 22.75
N ALA A 417 2.73 20.17 23.11
CA ALA A 417 1.54 19.42 23.51
C ALA A 417 1.08 18.46 22.40
N LEU A 418 1.04 18.92 21.15
CA LEU A 418 0.66 18.12 19.99
C LEU A 418 1.66 16.99 19.73
N ARG A 419 2.98 17.24 19.83
CA ARG A 419 4.00 16.19 19.73
C ARG A 419 3.83 15.13 20.81
N ASN A 420 3.56 15.53 22.05
CA ASN A 420 3.31 14.61 23.16
C ASN A 420 2.08 13.74 22.88
N LEU A 421 0.98 14.35 22.42
CA LEU A 421 -0.23 13.65 22.03
C LEU A 421 0.03 12.64 20.89
N LYS A 422 0.72 13.05 19.82
CA LYS A 422 1.07 12.18 18.68
C LYS A 422 1.95 11.00 19.11
N ALA A 423 2.91 11.23 20.01
CA ALA A 423 3.76 10.17 20.56
C ALA A 423 2.99 9.12 21.34
N VAL A 424 1.96 9.53 22.11
CA VAL A 424 1.12 8.60 22.86
C VAL A 424 0.26 7.77 21.91
N ILE A 425 -0.36 8.41 20.92
CA ILE A 425 -1.18 7.71 19.92
C ILE A 425 -0.32 6.68 19.16
N ARG A 426 0.95 7.00 18.88
CA ARG A 426 1.92 6.05 18.30
C ARG A 426 2.13 4.78 19.12
N SER A 427 1.93 4.83 20.44
CA SER A 427 1.98 3.64 21.29
C SER A 427 0.74 2.74 21.19
N GLY A 428 -0.23 3.09 20.32
CA GLY A 428 -1.48 2.35 20.17
C GLY A 428 -2.58 2.77 21.13
N ARG A 429 -2.42 3.91 21.81
CA ARG A 429 -3.27 4.32 22.93
C ARG A 429 -4.03 5.59 22.60
N PRO A 430 -5.36 5.59 22.73
CA PRO A 430 -6.11 6.82 22.60
C PRO A 430 -5.81 7.78 23.77
N VAL A 431 -5.95 9.07 23.52
CA VAL A 431 -5.72 10.13 24.52
C VAL A 431 -7.02 10.85 24.81
N GLN A 432 -7.42 10.91 26.07
CA GLN A 432 -8.54 11.76 26.46
C GLN A 432 -8.06 13.21 26.60
N VAL A 433 -8.78 14.15 25.99
CA VAL A 433 -8.45 15.58 26.03
C VAL A 433 -9.69 16.41 26.36
N HIS A 434 -9.45 17.53 27.05
CA HIS A 434 -10.45 18.57 27.31
C HIS A 434 -10.45 19.61 26.20
N ILE A 435 -11.62 19.95 25.67
CA ILE A 435 -11.82 20.93 24.58
C ILE A 435 -12.93 21.93 24.92
N ASP A 436 -12.94 23.06 24.21
CA ASP A 436 -14.08 23.99 24.18
C ASP A 436 -14.84 23.81 22.86
N LEU A 437 -16.05 23.26 22.95
CA LEU A 437 -16.91 22.95 21.80
C LEU A 437 -17.27 24.20 20.99
N ALA A 438 -17.32 25.39 21.60
CA ALA A 438 -17.66 26.62 20.88
C ALA A 438 -16.64 26.95 19.76
N TYR A 439 -15.40 26.49 19.92
CA TYR A 439 -14.35 26.69 18.91
C TYR A 439 -14.14 25.48 18.01
N LEU A 440 -14.58 24.30 18.45
CA LEU A 440 -14.49 23.08 17.65
C LEU A 440 -15.63 22.98 16.64
N LEU A 441 -16.84 23.34 17.07
CA LEU A 441 -18.10 23.26 16.32
C LEU A 441 -18.83 24.62 16.39
N PRO A 442 -18.25 25.70 15.82
CA PRO A 442 -18.83 27.05 15.89
C PRO A 442 -20.25 27.13 15.28
N GLU A 443 -20.59 26.23 14.37
CA GLU A 443 -21.91 26.11 13.75
C GLU A 443 -23.05 25.83 14.75
N LEU A 444 -22.73 25.29 15.93
CA LEU A 444 -23.71 25.03 16.98
C LEU A 444 -24.10 26.29 17.78
N GLY A 445 -23.42 27.42 17.56
CA GLY A 445 -23.72 28.69 18.25
C GLY A 445 -23.46 28.65 19.76
N LEU A 446 -22.63 27.72 20.23
CA LEU A 446 -22.26 27.59 21.64
C LEU A 446 -21.44 28.80 22.10
N GLN A 447 -21.59 29.16 23.36
CA GLN A 447 -20.82 30.25 23.96
C GLN A 447 -19.42 29.75 24.38
N PRO A 448 -18.36 30.57 24.27
CA PRO A 448 -17.04 30.24 24.81
C PRO A 448 -17.15 29.81 26.27
N GLY A 449 -16.47 28.71 26.63
CA GLY A 449 -16.69 28.06 27.92
C GLY A 449 -17.43 26.72 27.84
N ALA A 450 -17.78 26.24 26.64
CA ALA A 450 -18.51 24.99 26.43
C ALA A 450 -17.58 23.77 26.59
N SER A 451 -17.26 23.48 27.86
CA SER A 451 -16.33 22.42 28.28
C SER A 451 -16.83 21.03 27.87
N HIS A 452 -15.97 20.27 27.17
CA HIS A 452 -16.26 18.91 26.76
C HIS A 452 -15.02 18.02 26.74
N PHE A 453 -15.21 16.71 26.88
CA PHE A 453 -14.12 15.73 26.89
C PHE A 453 -14.28 14.70 25.81
N ILE A 454 -13.20 14.49 25.05
CA ILE A 454 -13.20 13.69 23.84
C ILE A 454 -12.01 12.74 23.84
N ILE A 455 -12.06 11.71 23.00
CA ILE A 455 -10.94 10.79 22.83
C ILE A 455 -10.28 11.01 21.48
N ILE A 456 -9.00 11.38 21.46
CA ILE A 456 -8.20 11.41 20.24
C ILE A 456 -7.65 10.02 19.96
N THR A 457 -7.99 9.50 18.79
CA THR A 457 -7.72 8.15 18.32
C THR A 457 -6.80 8.12 17.11
N GLY A 458 -6.39 9.26 16.58
CA GLY A 458 -5.49 9.31 15.43
C GLY A 458 -5.08 10.72 15.05
N TYR A 459 -4.18 10.80 14.07
CA TYR A 459 -3.76 12.02 13.40
C TYR A 459 -3.23 11.72 12.00
N ASP A 460 -3.22 12.75 11.16
CA ASP A 460 -2.47 12.80 9.92
C ASP A 460 -1.78 14.18 9.78
N ALA A 461 -1.41 14.55 8.56
CA ALA A 461 -0.79 15.84 8.28
C ALA A 461 -1.72 17.04 8.55
N ASP A 462 -3.03 16.86 8.35
CA ASP A 462 -4.00 17.96 8.26
C ASP A 462 -5.03 17.94 9.39
N GLY A 463 -5.06 16.90 10.22
CA GLY A 463 -6.07 16.76 11.27
C GLY A 463 -5.77 15.73 12.35
N VAL A 464 -6.67 15.71 13.32
CA VAL A 464 -6.76 14.68 14.35
C VAL A 464 -8.05 13.90 14.16
N TYR A 465 -8.05 12.64 14.56
CA TYR A 465 -9.23 11.78 14.56
C TYR A 465 -9.71 11.66 16.00
N TRP A 466 -10.99 11.95 16.25
CA TRP A 466 -11.61 11.80 17.56
C TRP A 466 -12.67 10.70 17.57
N THR A 467 -13.02 10.22 18.77
CA THR A 467 -14.21 9.42 19.03
C THR A 467 -14.93 10.02 20.22
N ASP A 468 -16.21 10.31 20.05
CA ASP A 468 -17.05 10.97 21.06
C ASP A 468 -18.39 10.22 21.18
N PRO A 469 -18.70 9.63 22.34
CA PRO A 469 -19.95 8.91 22.51
C PRO A 469 -21.18 9.80 22.75
N GLU A 470 -21.01 11.12 22.95
CA GLU A 470 -22.09 12.09 23.23
C GLU A 470 -22.23 13.13 22.10
N PRO A 471 -22.75 12.75 20.91
CA PRO A 471 -22.96 13.68 19.81
C PRO A 471 -24.28 14.48 19.91
N ASP A 472 -24.99 14.47 21.06
CA ASP A 472 -26.37 14.98 21.27
C ASP A 472 -26.63 16.45 20.86
N TYR A 473 -25.61 17.17 20.37
CA TYR A 473 -25.73 18.46 19.69
C TYR A 473 -26.19 18.37 18.22
N ILE A 474 -26.29 17.14 17.67
CA ILE A 474 -26.86 16.78 16.37
C ILE A 474 -27.85 15.65 16.63
N ASP A 475 -29.04 15.66 16.01
CA ASP A 475 -30.04 14.58 16.13
C ASP A 475 -29.37 13.19 16.13
N PHE A 476 -29.71 12.35 17.12
CA PHE A 476 -29.05 11.05 17.41
C PHE A 476 -28.45 10.38 16.17
N PRO A 477 -27.11 10.35 16.00
CA PRO A 477 -26.50 9.69 14.87
C PRO A 477 -26.79 8.19 14.92
N LEU A 478 -27.40 7.71 13.84
CA LEU A 478 -27.81 6.32 13.65
C LEU A 478 -26.61 5.44 13.26
N ASP A 479 -25.53 6.04 12.75
CA ASP A 479 -24.35 5.32 12.26
C ASP A 479 -23.10 5.58 13.11
N ARG A 480 -22.31 4.52 13.31
CA ARG A 480 -21.01 4.51 13.97
C ARG A 480 -19.98 5.41 13.28
N SER A 481 -20.09 5.56 11.96
CA SER A 481 -19.18 6.41 11.17
C SER A 481 -19.26 7.91 11.54
N GLU A 482 -20.34 8.33 12.20
CA GLU A 482 -20.62 9.73 12.54
C GLU A 482 -20.00 10.17 13.88
N TYR A 483 -19.48 9.22 14.68
CA TYR A 483 -18.93 9.53 16.00
C TYR A 483 -17.66 8.75 16.37
N VAL A 484 -17.21 7.81 15.54
CA VAL A 484 -15.98 7.03 15.73
C VAL A 484 -14.95 7.40 14.67
N ASN A 485 -13.74 7.75 15.11
CA ASN A 485 -12.64 8.18 14.25
C ASN A 485 -13.09 9.27 13.25
N VAL A 486 -13.82 10.27 13.72
CA VAL A 486 -14.22 11.43 12.90
C VAL A 486 -13.04 12.40 12.82
N LYS A 487 -12.73 12.87 11.61
CA LYS A 487 -11.59 13.77 11.37
C LYS A 487 -11.97 15.22 11.71
N ILE A 488 -11.11 15.89 12.47
CA ILE A 488 -11.18 17.32 12.77
C ILE A 488 -9.97 18.01 12.14
N PRO A 489 -10.16 19.15 11.44
CA PRO A 489 -9.05 19.98 10.98
C PRO A 489 -8.13 20.36 12.13
N LEU A 490 -6.81 20.24 11.92
CA LEU A 490 -5.82 20.42 12.99
C LEU A 490 -5.93 21.81 13.64
N GLU A 491 -6.14 22.85 12.85
CA GLU A 491 -6.29 24.23 13.33
C GLU A 491 -7.47 24.38 14.31
N ASN A 492 -8.64 23.83 13.94
CA ASN A 492 -9.85 23.89 14.78
C ASN A 492 -9.64 23.13 16.09
N PHE A 493 -9.03 21.94 16.01
CA PHE A 493 -8.68 21.16 17.20
C PHE A 493 -7.73 21.93 18.12
N MET A 494 -6.62 22.44 17.59
CA MET A 494 -5.63 23.16 18.38
C MET A 494 -6.23 24.40 19.05
N ARG A 495 -7.07 25.16 18.33
CA ARG A 495 -7.78 26.31 18.89
C ARG A 495 -8.73 25.90 20.01
N ALA A 496 -9.59 24.92 19.79
CA ALA A 496 -10.53 24.44 20.80
C ALA A 496 -9.82 23.89 22.04
N TRP A 497 -8.70 23.21 21.84
CA TRP A 497 -7.88 22.64 22.90
C TRP A 497 -7.16 23.71 23.74
N GLU A 498 -6.64 24.74 23.09
CA GLU A 498 -6.00 25.88 23.76
C GLU A 498 -6.98 26.75 24.54
N GLU A 499 -8.14 27.04 23.95
CA GLU A 499 -9.19 27.83 24.61
C GLU A 499 -9.74 27.09 25.83
N ALA A 500 -9.86 25.76 25.75
CA ALA A 500 -10.22 24.93 26.90
C ALA A 500 -9.26 25.12 28.10
N GLY A 501 -7.96 25.27 27.83
CA GLY A 501 -6.96 25.59 28.84
C GLY A 501 -7.12 26.98 29.47
N LYS A 502 -7.69 27.94 28.73
CA LYS A 502 -7.91 29.33 29.18
C LYS A 502 -9.18 29.51 30.02
N ILE A 503 -10.18 28.64 29.87
CA ILE A 503 -11.41 28.66 30.68
C ILE A 503 -11.09 28.45 32.18
N ASN A 504 -10.08 27.65 32.49
CA ASN A 504 -9.74 27.24 33.85
C ASN A 504 -8.84 28.24 34.64
N LYS A 505 -8.88 29.53 34.30
CA LYS A 505 -8.09 30.60 34.95
C LYS A 505 -8.61 30.99 36.35
N GLY A 506 -8.49 30.09 37.33
CA GLY A 506 -8.48 30.48 38.74
C GLY A 506 -9.72 30.21 39.60
N ALA A 507 -10.69 29.43 39.12
CA ALA A 507 -11.65 28.77 39.99
C ALA A 507 -11.49 27.26 39.84
N PHE A 508 -11.65 26.50 40.92
CA PHE A 508 -12.06 25.10 40.82
C PHE A 508 -13.47 25.10 40.20
N THR A 509 -13.54 25.35 38.89
CA THR A 509 -14.72 25.14 38.08
C THR A 509 -15.07 23.65 38.14
N TYR A 510 -16.34 23.35 37.93
CA TYR A 510 -16.93 22.02 38.03
C TYR A 510 -16.15 20.94 37.24
N CYS A 511 -15.45 21.35 36.18
CA CYS A 511 -14.38 20.58 35.56
C CYS A 511 -13.02 21.08 36.07
N ALA A 512 -12.22 20.20 36.68
CA ALA A 512 -10.89 20.54 37.20
C ALA A 512 -9.96 21.10 36.08
N PRO A 513 -8.72 21.54 36.40
CA PRO A 513 -7.94 22.38 35.48
C PRO A 513 -7.07 21.67 34.41
N TYR A 514 -6.79 20.37 34.52
CA TYR A 514 -5.62 19.73 33.86
C TYR A 514 -5.94 18.40 33.18
N TRP A 515 -6.00 18.31 31.84
CA TRP A 515 -6.43 17.04 31.24
C TRP A 515 -5.99 16.79 29.81
N MET A 516 -4.76 16.35 29.68
CA MET A 516 -4.50 15.19 28.85
C MET A 516 -4.46 13.97 29.76
N LEU A 517 -5.22 12.93 29.46
CA LEU A 517 -5.14 11.68 30.18
C LEU A 517 -4.54 10.60 29.28
N PHE A 518 -3.31 10.22 29.59
CA PHE A 518 -2.56 9.19 28.89
C PHE A 518 -2.60 7.91 29.70
N LEU A 519 -3.03 6.82 29.09
CA LEU A 519 -2.95 5.51 29.72
C LEU A 519 -1.48 5.16 30.00
N GLU A 520 -1.13 4.92 31.27
CA GLU A 520 0.17 4.38 31.69
C GLU A 520 0.15 2.86 31.48
N GLU A 521 1.29 2.23 31.19
CA GLU A 521 1.29 0.78 30.99
C GLU A 521 0.97 0.06 32.31
N THR A 522 -0.18 -0.58 32.37
CA THR A 522 -0.31 -1.87 33.04
C THR A 522 -0.51 -2.91 31.94
N ALA A 523 0.19 -4.04 32.03
CA ALA A 523 0.01 -5.12 31.06
C ALA A 523 -1.50 -5.40 30.92
N ALA A 524 -2.01 -5.59 29.70
CA ALA A 524 -3.44 -5.91 29.51
C ALA A 524 -3.87 -7.16 30.33
N SER A 525 -2.91 -8.00 30.73
CA SER A 525 -3.06 -9.11 31.68
C SER A 525 -3.17 -8.70 33.16
N GLN A 526 -3.24 -7.41 33.48
CA GLN A 526 -3.29 -6.85 34.84
C GLN A 526 -4.51 -5.96 35.09
N ILE A 527 -5.49 -5.89 34.18
CA ILE A 527 -6.80 -5.31 34.52
C ILE A 527 -7.39 -6.19 35.62
N LYS A 528 -7.20 -5.76 36.86
CA LYS A 528 -7.79 -6.36 38.04
C LYS A 528 -9.10 -5.66 38.25
N ARG A 529 -10.13 -6.09 37.53
CA ARG A 529 -11.48 -5.65 37.83
C ARG A 529 -11.81 -6.14 39.23
N ILE A 530 -12.07 -5.20 40.13
CA ILE A 530 -12.69 -5.53 41.41
C ILE A 530 -14.02 -6.22 41.08
N LEU A 531 -14.25 -7.41 41.62
CA LEU A 531 -15.47 -8.16 41.30
C LEU A 531 -16.66 -7.38 41.85
N VAL A 532 -17.81 -7.48 41.19
CA VAL A 532 -19.08 -6.93 41.71
C VAL A 532 -19.29 -7.34 43.17
N ASN A 533 -18.92 -8.56 43.56
CA ASN A 533 -18.97 -9.06 44.94
C ASN A 533 -18.12 -8.25 45.94
N ASP A 534 -17.00 -7.69 45.50
CA ASP A 534 -16.14 -6.83 46.31
C ASP A 534 -16.70 -5.41 46.40
N ILE A 535 -17.43 -4.94 45.37
CA ILE A 535 -18.21 -3.69 45.45
C ILE A 535 -19.39 -3.86 46.43
N LEU A 536 -20.02 -5.04 46.44
CA LEU A 536 -21.04 -5.40 47.43
C LEU A 536 -20.46 -5.45 48.86
N SER A 537 -19.18 -5.81 49.05
CA SER A 537 -18.51 -5.76 50.36
C SER A 537 -18.10 -4.34 50.79
N LEU A 538 -17.71 -3.49 49.85
CA LEU A 538 -17.52 -2.04 50.07
C LEU A 538 -18.84 -1.35 50.47
N GLN A 539 -19.96 -1.71 49.85
CA GLN A 539 -21.29 -1.22 50.22
C GLN A 539 -21.72 -1.71 51.61
N ARG A 540 -21.33 -2.93 52.04
CA ARG A 540 -21.50 -3.37 53.45
C ARG A 540 -20.78 -2.44 54.44
N SER A 541 -19.59 -1.94 54.09
CA SER A 541 -18.84 -0.96 54.91
C SER A 541 -19.49 0.43 54.91
N LEU A 542 -20.07 0.86 53.79
CA LEU A 542 -20.86 2.11 53.72
C LEU A 542 -22.16 2.02 54.53
N ALA A 543 -22.86 0.88 54.50
CA ALA A 543 -24.02 0.63 55.35
C ALA A 543 -23.64 0.66 56.84
N GLN A 544 -22.48 0.10 57.22
CA GLN A 544 -21.88 0.21 58.56
C GLN A 544 -21.67 1.68 58.98
N ASN A 545 -21.11 2.50 58.10
CA ASN A 545 -20.93 3.93 58.36
C ASN A 545 -22.27 4.68 58.46
N ASN A 546 -23.27 4.36 57.63
CA ASN A 546 -24.59 5.00 57.70
C ASN A 546 -25.30 4.76 59.04
N ALA A 547 -25.20 3.55 59.62
CA ALA A 547 -25.74 3.29 60.96
C ALA A 547 -25.01 4.10 62.06
N SER A 548 -23.69 4.30 61.92
CA SER A 548 -22.91 5.15 62.84
C SER A 548 -23.17 6.65 62.65
N VAL A 549 -23.60 7.07 61.45
CA VAL A 549 -24.02 8.43 61.12
C VAL A 549 -25.42 8.69 61.66
N ILE A 550 -26.32 7.70 61.59
CA ILE A 550 -27.62 7.71 62.28
C ILE A 550 -27.41 7.90 63.79
N GLU A 551 -26.49 7.16 64.42
CA GLU A 551 -26.15 7.32 65.84
C GLU A 551 -25.61 8.72 66.20
N ARG A 552 -24.78 9.33 65.34
CA ARG A 552 -24.26 10.69 65.58
C ARG A 552 -25.31 11.79 65.40
N ASN A 553 -26.23 11.63 64.44
CA ASN A 553 -27.19 12.67 64.06
C ASN A 553 -28.53 12.61 64.81
N LEU A 554 -28.76 11.62 65.67
CA LEU A 554 -29.91 11.59 66.60
C LEU A 554 -29.92 12.73 67.64
N SER A 555 -28.91 13.61 67.63
CA SER A 555 -28.67 14.67 68.63
C SER A 555 -28.85 16.12 68.11
N SER A 556 -29.20 16.36 66.85
CA SER A 556 -29.37 17.71 66.29
C SER A 556 -30.50 17.82 65.25
N ASP A 557 -30.94 19.05 64.97
CA ASP A 557 -32.13 19.41 64.17
C ASP A 557 -32.14 18.80 62.74
N PHE A 558 -33.32 18.32 62.34
CA PHE A 558 -33.60 17.32 61.29
C PHE A 558 -34.15 17.92 59.96
N SER A 559 -33.92 19.20 59.68
CA SER A 559 -34.65 19.92 58.62
C SER A 559 -33.97 19.94 57.23
N GLY A 560 -33.08 18.99 56.91
CA GLY A 560 -32.34 18.95 55.63
C GLY A 560 -32.75 17.79 54.70
N THR A 561 -32.81 18.05 53.40
CA THR A 561 -33.25 17.19 52.27
C THR A 561 -32.35 15.94 52.00
N HIS A 562 -32.01 15.17 53.03
CA HIS A 562 -31.09 14.03 52.91
C HIS A 562 -31.79 12.67 52.76
N TRP A 563 -33.00 12.52 53.29
CA TRP A 563 -33.69 11.23 53.40
C TRP A 563 -34.22 10.70 52.07
N GLU A 564 -34.78 11.57 51.22
CA GLU A 564 -35.19 11.23 49.86
C GLU A 564 -34.02 10.71 49.02
N ARG A 565 -32.78 11.17 49.29
CA ARG A 565 -31.57 10.71 48.59
C ARG A 565 -31.13 9.33 49.03
N ILE A 566 -31.21 9.05 50.34
CA ILE A 566 -30.92 7.72 50.88
C ILE A 566 -31.99 6.73 50.40
N ALA A 567 -33.26 7.12 50.47
CA ALA A 567 -34.38 6.36 49.96
C ALA A 567 -34.18 5.94 48.52
N LEU A 568 -33.88 6.90 47.66
CA LEU A 568 -33.66 6.66 46.25
C LEU A 568 -32.45 5.76 46.01
N ALA A 569 -31.31 5.98 46.67
CA ALA A 569 -30.15 5.09 46.57
C ALA A 569 -30.48 3.63 46.94
N LYS A 570 -31.35 3.40 47.94
CA LYS A 570 -31.78 2.07 48.36
C LYS A 570 -32.69 1.41 47.32
N ARG A 571 -33.68 2.11 46.77
CA ARG A 571 -34.59 1.58 45.73
C ARG A 571 -33.81 1.17 44.48
N LEU A 572 -32.81 1.96 44.14
CA LEU A 572 -32.02 1.75 42.93
C LEU A 572 -31.04 0.59 43.05
N PHE A 573 -30.49 0.38 44.25
CA PHE A 573 -29.73 -0.83 44.54
C PHE A 573 -30.63 -2.08 44.54
N SER A 574 -31.88 -1.97 45.03
CA SER A 574 -32.90 -3.01 44.89
C SER A 574 -33.09 -3.45 43.43
N ASP A 575 -33.24 -2.52 42.50
CA ASP A 575 -33.41 -2.83 41.07
C ASP A 575 -32.17 -3.49 40.45
N TYR A 576 -30.98 -3.04 40.81
CA TYR A 576 -29.72 -3.68 40.40
C TYR A 576 -29.64 -5.13 40.87
N LEU A 577 -29.98 -5.38 42.14
CA LEU A 577 -29.97 -6.71 42.74
C LEU A 577 -30.98 -7.65 42.07
N LYS A 578 -32.19 -7.17 41.77
CA LYS A 578 -33.20 -7.92 40.99
C LYS A 578 -32.64 -8.36 39.63
N LYS A 579 -31.98 -7.45 38.90
CA LYS A 579 -31.41 -7.75 37.57
C LYS A 579 -30.24 -8.71 37.60
N ASN A 580 -29.52 -8.80 38.72
CA ASN A 580 -28.34 -9.64 38.88
C ASN A 580 -28.61 -10.92 39.69
N GLY A 581 -29.88 -11.31 39.87
CA GLY A 581 -30.25 -12.60 40.46
C GLY A 581 -30.30 -12.64 41.99
N TYR A 582 -30.44 -11.48 42.64
CA TYR A 582 -30.51 -11.34 44.11
C TYR A 582 -31.86 -10.73 44.59
N PRO A 583 -33.01 -11.37 44.33
CA PRO A 583 -34.34 -10.78 44.54
C PRO A 583 -34.71 -10.59 46.02
N GLU A 584 -34.24 -11.46 46.92
CA GLU A 584 -34.55 -11.38 48.36
C GLU A 584 -33.92 -10.14 48.99
N ALA A 585 -32.63 -9.93 48.72
CA ALA A 585 -31.94 -8.74 49.18
C ALA A 585 -32.48 -7.47 48.51
N ALA A 586 -32.88 -7.55 47.24
CA ALA A 586 -33.52 -6.43 46.57
C ALA A 586 -34.80 -5.96 47.29
N ASN A 587 -35.65 -6.88 47.75
CA ASN A 587 -36.89 -6.51 48.43
C ASN A 587 -36.62 -5.74 49.73
N VAL A 588 -35.57 -6.09 50.47
CA VAL A 588 -35.19 -5.37 51.70
C VAL A 588 -34.71 -3.95 51.38
N TYR A 589 -33.96 -3.77 50.30
CA TYR A 589 -33.52 -2.45 49.86
C TYR A 589 -34.67 -1.60 49.28
N GLU A 590 -35.67 -2.23 48.66
CA GLU A 590 -36.92 -1.57 48.26
C GLU A 590 -37.70 -1.06 49.48
N PHE A 591 -37.75 -1.88 50.53
CA PHE A 591 -38.45 -1.54 51.75
C PHE A 591 -37.72 -0.43 52.52
N LEU A 592 -36.40 -0.53 52.66
CA LEU A 592 -35.54 0.53 53.20
C LEU A 592 -35.75 1.85 52.45
N ALA A 593 -35.91 1.79 51.12
CA ALA A 593 -36.18 2.97 50.33
C ALA A 593 -37.47 3.67 50.72
N GLY A 594 -38.57 2.92 50.86
CA GLY A 594 -39.84 3.47 51.34
C GLY A 594 -39.70 4.11 52.70
N GLU A 595 -39.03 3.43 53.63
CA GLU A 595 -38.87 3.91 55.00
C GLU A 595 -38.05 5.21 55.12
N TYR A 596 -36.97 5.33 54.36
CA TYR A 596 -36.23 6.58 54.27
C TYR A 596 -37.02 7.67 53.55
N ASN A 597 -37.85 7.33 52.55
CA ASN A 597 -38.63 8.31 51.81
C ASN A 597 -39.64 9.01 52.72
N ASP A 598 -40.36 8.22 53.51
CA ASP A 598 -41.36 8.72 54.44
C ASP A 598 -40.73 9.61 55.54
N CYS A 599 -39.48 9.35 55.95
CA CYS A 599 -38.75 10.22 56.88
C CYS A 599 -38.47 11.63 56.28
N GLY A 600 -38.44 11.74 54.95
CA GLY A 600 -38.31 13.00 54.21
C GLY A 600 -39.58 13.84 54.17
N GLU A 601 -40.76 13.24 54.39
CA GLU A 601 -42.03 13.97 54.29
C GLU A 601 -42.19 15.02 55.41
N LEU A 602 -42.80 16.15 55.06
CA LEU A 602 -42.99 17.33 55.92
C LEU A 602 -44.04 17.13 57.04
N GLY A 603 -44.75 16.00 57.04
CA GLY A 603 -45.88 15.73 57.94
C GLY A 603 -45.56 14.97 59.23
N LEU A 604 -44.37 14.36 59.35
CA LEU A 604 -43.98 13.60 60.55
C LEU A 604 -43.31 14.49 61.60
N SER A 605 -43.71 14.33 62.86
CA SER A 605 -43.03 14.95 64.00
C SER A 605 -41.62 14.39 64.19
N LEU A 606 -40.77 15.17 64.88
CA LEU A 606 -39.40 14.77 65.18
C LEU A 606 -39.31 13.43 65.94
N GLU A 607 -40.26 13.16 66.84
CA GLU A 607 -40.30 11.91 67.61
C GLU A 607 -40.73 10.71 66.76
N GLU A 608 -41.66 10.90 65.82
CA GLU A 608 -42.04 9.85 64.86
C GLU A 608 -40.89 9.50 63.91
N LYS A 609 -40.13 10.51 63.46
CA LYS A 609 -38.91 10.29 62.65
C LYS A 609 -37.85 9.52 63.42
N LYS A 610 -37.63 9.83 64.71
CA LYS A 610 -36.69 9.09 65.57
C LYS A 610 -37.13 7.64 65.81
N HIS A 611 -38.43 7.41 66.02
CA HIS A 611 -38.99 6.07 66.19
C HIS A 611 -38.78 5.22 64.92
N ARG A 612 -39.12 5.75 63.74
CA ARG A 612 -38.89 5.08 62.45
C ARG A 612 -37.41 4.76 62.21
N LEU A 613 -36.51 5.71 62.50
CA LEU A 613 -35.07 5.50 62.33
C LEU A 613 -34.52 4.40 63.25
N ASN A 614 -34.93 4.38 64.52
CA ASN A 614 -34.39 3.44 65.51
C ASN A 614 -35.01 2.05 65.44
N ASP A 615 -36.33 1.97 65.22
CA ASP A 615 -37.08 0.74 65.44
C ASP A 615 -37.44 0.03 64.14
N ILE A 616 -37.31 0.72 62.99
CA ILE A 616 -37.63 0.15 61.67
C ILE A 616 -36.40 0.18 60.76
N ILE A 617 -35.86 1.37 60.46
CA ILE A 617 -34.76 1.53 59.50
C ILE A 617 -33.47 0.89 60.01
N LYS A 618 -33.07 1.12 61.27
CA LYS A 618 -31.83 0.57 61.82
C LYS A 618 -31.83 -0.98 61.83
N PRO A 619 -32.89 -1.68 62.28
CA PRO A 619 -32.99 -3.13 62.13
C PRO A 619 -32.95 -3.61 60.69
N LEU A 620 -33.65 -2.95 59.77
CA LEU A 620 -33.64 -3.32 58.34
C LEU A 620 -32.27 -3.11 57.69
N GLU A 621 -31.55 -2.05 58.05
CA GLU A 621 -30.16 -1.83 57.62
C GLU A 621 -29.22 -2.89 58.18
N MET A 622 -29.56 -3.54 59.30
CA MET A 622 -28.83 -4.68 59.85
C MET A 622 -29.23 -5.98 59.16
N GLU A 623 -30.52 -6.19 58.89
CA GLU A 623 -31.06 -7.34 58.15
C GLU A 623 -30.53 -7.40 56.71
N ALA A 624 -30.50 -6.25 56.04
CA ALA A 624 -29.87 -6.05 54.75
C ALA A 624 -28.39 -6.43 54.74
N ARG A 625 -27.68 -6.33 55.88
CA ARG A 625 -26.29 -6.79 56.00
C ARG A 625 -26.16 -8.29 56.15
N THR A 626 -27.17 -8.98 56.68
CA THR A 626 -27.15 -10.42 56.93
C THR A 626 -27.65 -11.26 55.76
N LEU A 627 -28.52 -10.71 54.91
CA LEU A 627 -28.98 -11.36 53.67
C LEU A 627 -27.92 -11.42 52.57
N PHE A 628 -26.78 -10.73 52.78
CA PHE A 628 -25.59 -10.71 51.93
C PHE A 628 -24.36 -11.23 52.67
#